data_AF-X1G9W2-F1
#
_entry.id   AF-X1G9W2-F1
#
_cell.length_a   1.000
_cell.length_b   1.000
_cell.length_c   1.000
_cell.angle_alpha   90.00
_cell.angle_beta   90.00
_cell.angle_gamma   90.00
#
_symmetry.space_group_name_H-M   'P 1'
#
loop_
_entity.id
_entity.type
_entity.pdbx_description
1 polymer ?
#
loop_
_entity_poly.entity_id
_entity_poly.type
_entity_poly.pdbx_seq_one_letter_code
_entity_poly.pdbx_strand_id
1 'polypeptide(L)'
;MVLAFVLSGALIGLGGAIEVLGVHHRLFTDGSVTGFTGSAGFNGIVAALFGQLHPIGTIPASLLLGALLTGANKMQRAVQIPSALIGALNGLIVLFVVGSEYLRRSQARWMERTAEMKNNSKNKDKKENK
;
A
#
# COMPACT_ATOMS: atom_id res chain seq x y z
N MET A 1 21.74 -12.19 1.55
CA MET A 1 21.62 -11.03 0.65
C MET A 1 21.38 -11.46 -0.79
N VAL A 2 22.30 -12.18 -1.43
CA VAL A 2 22.11 -12.66 -2.82
C VAL A 2 20.84 -13.50 -3.00
N LEU A 3 20.56 -14.45 -2.09
CA LEU A 3 19.36 -15.27 -2.14
C LEU A 3 18.05 -14.44 -2.09
N ALA A 4 18.04 -13.35 -1.32
CA ALA A 4 16.87 -12.47 -1.23
C ALA A 4 16.66 -11.67 -2.52
N PHE A 5 17.74 -11.18 -3.15
CA PHE A 5 17.67 -10.51 -4.46
C PHE A 5 17.19 -11.48 -5.56
N VAL A 6 17.69 -12.72 -5.55
CA VAL A 6 17.28 -13.74 -6.53
C VAL A 6 15.80 -14.11 -6.34
N LEU A 7 15.35 -14.38 -5.10
CA LEU A 7 13.95 -14.67 -4.85
C LEU A 7 13.03 -13.49 -5.20
N SER A 8 13.40 -12.26 -4.82
CA SER A 8 12.59 -11.09 -5.13
C SER A 8 12.52 -10.82 -6.64
N GLY A 9 13.64 -10.97 -7.35
CA GLY A 9 13.71 -10.86 -8.80
C GLY A 9 12.87 -11.93 -9.52
N ALA A 10 12.90 -13.17 -9.02
CA ALA A 10 12.07 -14.25 -9.56
C ALA A 10 10.57 -13.97 -9.35
N LEU A 11 10.17 -13.54 -8.14
CA LEU A 11 8.77 -13.24 -7.81
C LEU A 11 8.21 -12.06 -8.62
N ILE A 12 8.97 -10.97 -8.78
CA ILE A 12 8.53 -9.81 -9.57
C ILE A 12 8.46 -10.14 -11.06
N GLY A 13 9.40 -10.93 -11.57
CA GLY A 13 9.38 -11.41 -12.96
C GLY A 13 8.17 -12.29 -13.24
N LEU A 14 7.81 -13.17 -12.32
CA LEU A 14 6.65 -14.05 -12.43
C LEU A 14 5.33 -13.25 -12.40
N GLY A 15 5.23 -12.25 -11.52
CA GLY A 15 4.10 -11.32 -11.49
C GLY A 15 3.94 -10.56 -12.80
N GLY A 16 5.04 -10.03 -13.36
CA GLY A 16 5.03 -9.37 -14.67
C GLY A 16 4.64 -10.31 -15.81
N ALA A 17 5.13 -11.55 -15.80
CA ALA A 17 4.76 -12.55 -16.81
C ALA A 17 3.25 -12.89 -16.77
N ILE A 18 2.67 -13.02 -15.57
CA ILE A 18 1.23 -13.26 -15.38
C ILE A 18 0.39 -12.10 -15.92
N GLU A 19 0.78 -10.86 -15.64
CA GLU A 19 0.07 -9.67 -16.10
C GLU A 19 -0.01 -9.61 -17.64
N VAL A 20 1.10 -9.94 -18.31
CA VAL A 20 1.25 -9.86 -19.77
C VAL A 20 0.57 -11.02 -20.49
N LEU A 21 0.87 -12.24 -20.06
CA LEU A 21 0.37 -13.46 -20.69
C LEU A 21 -1.10 -13.72 -20.34
N GLY A 22 -1.57 -13.28 -19.17
CA GLY A 22 -2.90 -13.58 -18.66
C GLY A 22 -3.96 -12.51 -18.92
N VAL A 23 -3.66 -11.21 -18.69
CA VAL A 23 -4.70 -10.17 -18.67
C VAL A 23 -4.80 -9.43 -20.00
N HIS A 24 -3.66 -9.03 -20.55
CA HIS A 24 -3.65 -8.14 -21.71
C HIS A 24 -3.57 -8.90 -23.05
N HIS A 25 -3.03 -10.13 -23.08
CA HIS A 25 -2.86 -11.02 -24.26
C HIS A 25 -2.18 -10.38 -25.51
N ARG A 26 -1.84 -9.09 -25.43
CA ARG A 26 -1.15 -8.24 -26.39
C ARG A 26 -0.37 -7.21 -25.57
N LEU A 27 0.84 -6.89 -26.00
CA LEU A 27 1.58 -5.76 -25.45
C LEU A 27 0.84 -4.48 -25.86
N PHE A 28 0.00 -3.93 -24.98
CA PHE A 28 -0.53 -2.57 -25.12
C PHE A 28 0.64 -1.59 -24.82
N THR A 29 1.57 -1.52 -25.76
CA THR A 29 2.66 -0.55 -25.75
C THR A 29 2.19 0.66 -26.53
N ASP A 30 1.54 1.59 -25.83
CA ASP A 30 1.33 2.98 -26.29
C ASP A 30 2.66 3.78 -26.28
N GLY A 31 3.81 3.13 -26.49
CA GLY A 31 5.15 3.74 -26.32
C GLY A 31 5.51 4.18 -24.89
N SER A 32 4.57 4.14 -23.93
CA SER A 32 4.75 4.54 -22.54
C SER A 32 5.13 3.37 -21.63
N VAL A 33 6.06 3.63 -20.71
CA VAL A 33 6.46 2.76 -19.59
C VAL A 33 5.28 2.30 -18.71
N THR A 34 4.15 2.99 -18.74
CA THR A 34 2.95 2.66 -17.96
C THR A 34 1.98 1.70 -18.67
N GLY A 35 2.08 1.52 -19.99
CA GLY A 35 1.15 0.70 -20.77
C GLY A 35 1.25 -0.80 -20.48
N PHE A 36 2.45 -1.26 -20.07
CA PHE A 36 2.72 -2.67 -19.80
C PHE A 36 2.24 -3.14 -18.41
N THR A 37 2.23 -2.26 -17.41
CA THR A 37 1.94 -2.62 -16.01
C THR A 37 0.67 -1.98 -15.45
N GLY A 38 0.01 -1.08 -16.19
CA GLY A 38 -1.23 -0.44 -15.74
C GLY A 38 -1.11 0.23 -14.36
N SER A 39 0.06 0.81 -14.04
CA SER A 39 0.39 1.39 -12.72
C SER A 39 0.43 0.41 -11.53
N ALA A 40 0.53 -0.90 -11.76
CA ALA A 40 0.55 -1.92 -10.71
C ALA A 40 1.60 -1.67 -9.61
N GLY A 41 2.77 -1.14 -9.95
CA GLY A 41 3.80 -0.77 -8.97
C GLY A 41 3.35 0.34 -8.01
N PHE A 42 2.68 1.38 -8.53
CA PHE A 42 2.13 2.46 -7.73
C PHE A 42 1.00 1.95 -6.81
N ASN A 43 0.11 1.11 -7.34
CA ASN A 43 -0.96 0.49 -6.56
C ASN A 43 -0.39 -0.46 -5.48
N GLY A 44 0.74 -1.12 -5.75
CA GLY A 44 1.47 -1.95 -4.78
C GLY A 44 2.00 -1.15 -3.59
N ILE A 45 2.45 0.08 -3.80
CA ILE A 45 2.86 0.99 -2.70
C ILE A 45 1.67 1.27 -1.78
N VAL A 46 0.50 1.55 -2.38
CA VAL A 46 -0.74 1.82 -1.63
C VAL A 46 -1.18 0.59 -0.84
N ALA A 47 -1.11 -0.60 -1.43
CA ALA A 47 -1.41 -1.85 -0.73
C ALA A 47 -0.47 -2.10 0.46
N ALA A 48 0.83 -1.83 0.31
CA ALA A 48 1.81 -1.99 1.38
C ALA A 48 1.58 -1.00 2.53
N LEU A 49 1.18 0.23 2.21
CA LEU A 49 0.81 1.24 3.21
C LEU A 49 -0.47 0.84 3.95
N PHE A 50 -1.47 0.30 3.23
CA PHE A 50 -2.70 -0.20 3.84
C PHE A 50 -2.43 -1.38 4.80
N GLY A 51 -1.45 -2.22 4.46
CA GLY A 51 -0.97 -3.33 5.29
C GLY A 51 0.00 -2.93 6.43
N GLN A 52 0.18 -1.63 6.71
CA GLN A 52 1.08 -1.11 7.77
C GLN A 52 2.54 -1.54 7.62
N LEU A 53 3.01 -1.75 6.38
CA LEU A 53 4.33 -2.28 6.07
C LEU A 53 4.65 -3.63 6.75
N HIS A 54 3.63 -4.30 7.31
CA HIS A 54 3.75 -5.63 7.87
C HIS A 54 3.52 -6.66 6.76
N PRO A 55 4.41 -7.66 6.61
CA PRO A 55 4.28 -8.65 5.54
C PRO A 55 2.96 -9.42 5.62
N ILE A 56 2.47 -9.71 6.84
CA ILE A 56 1.21 -10.43 7.06
C ILE A 56 0.00 -9.54 6.77
N GLY A 57 0.04 -8.26 7.13
CA GLY A 57 -1.05 -7.31 6.88
C GLY A 57 -1.19 -6.92 5.40
N THR A 58 -0.09 -6.98 4.65
CA THR A 58 -0.04 -6.60 3.23
C THR A 58 -0.73 -7.62 2.32
N ILE A 59 -0.73 -8.91 2.69
CA ILE A 59 -1.36 -9.98 1.90
C ILE A 59 -2.88 -9.74 1.70
N PRO A 60 -3.71 -9.64 2.75
CA PRO A 60 -5.15 -9.40 2.58
C PRO A 60 -5.44 -7.99 2.01
N ALA A 61 -4.61 -7.00 2.34
CA ALA A 61 -4.69 -5.64 1.82
C ALA A 61 -4.55 -5.59 0.28
N SER A 62 -3.50 -6.25 -0.24
CA SER A 62 -3.22 -6.32 -1.68
C SER A 62 -4.30 -7.07 -2.46
N LEU A 63 -4.89 -8.12 -1.88
CA LEU A 63 -6.00 -8.86 -2.50
C LEU A 63 -7.26 -8.00 -2.64
N LEU A 64 -7.66 -7.32 -1.57
CA LEU A 64 -8.81 -6.41 -1.61
C LEU A 64 -8.60 -5.26 -2.59
N LEU A 65 -7.42 -4.62 -2.54
CA LEU A 65 -7.11 -3.52 -3.44
C LEU A 65 -7.05 -3.97 -4.91
N GLY A 66 -6.46 -5.13 -5.18
CA GLY A 66 -6.41 -5.73 -6.51
C GLY A 66 -7.80 -6.09 -7.05
N ALA A 67 -8.67 -6.64 -6.21
CA ALA A 67 -10.06 -6.93 -6.58
C ALA A 67 -10.85 -5.66 -6.89
N LEU A 68 -10.72 -4.62 -6.07
CA LEU A 68 -11.37 -3.33 -6.28
C LEU A 68 -10.90 -2.67 -7.58
N LEU A 69 -9.59 -2.67 -7.83
CA LEU A 69 -8.99 -2.07 -9.01
C LEU A 69 -9.39 -2.83 -10.29
N THR A 70 -9.41 -4.16 -10.25
CA THR A 70 -9.87 -4.98 -11.37
C THR A 70 -11.36 -4.81 -11.63
N GLY A 71 -12.17 -4.65 -10.57
CA GLY A 71 -13.59 -4.33 -10.66
C GLY A 71 -13.85 -2.96 -11.29
N ALA A 72 -13.10 -1.94 -10.87
CA ALA A 72 -13.14 -0.60 -11.46
C ALA A 72 -12.77 -0.63 -12.95
N ASN A 73 -11.72 -1.36 -13.32
CA ASN A 73 -11.32 -1.55 -14.72
C ASN A 73 -12.40 -2.27 -15.56
N LYS A 74 -13.07 -3.29 -15.00
CA LYS A 74 -14.19 -3.96 -15.69
C LYS A 74 -15.37 -3.01 -15.89
N MET A 75 -15.71 -2.19 -14.89
CA MET A 75 -16.76 -1.16 -15.00
C MET A 75 -16.40 -0.09 -16.03
N GLN A 76 -15.13 0.34 -16.10
CA GLN A 76 -14.67 1.27 -17.13
C GLN A 76 -14.91 0.74 -18.54
N ARG A 77 -14.59 -0.55 -18.76
CA ARG A 77 -14.79 -1.20 -20.07
C ARG A 77 -16.26 -1.43 -20.42
N ALA A 78 -17.09 -1.76 -19.43
CA ALA A 78 -18.50 -2.05 -19.64
C ALA A 78 -19.38 -0.80 -19.79
N VAL A 79 -19.03 0.30 -19.11
CA VAL A 79 -19.86 1.52 -18.99
C VAL A 79 -19.23 2.73 -19.73
N GLN A 80 -18.13 2.54 -20.46
CA GLN A 80 -17.38 3.60 -21.17
C GLN A 80 -17.00 4.81 -20.28
N ILE A 81 -16.72 4.56 -19.01
CA ILE A 81 -16.29 5.62 -18.10
C ILE A 81 -14.86 6.05 -18.48
N PRO A 82 -14.51 7.35 -18.49
CA PRO A 82 -13.13 7.79 -18.74
C PRO A 82 -12.14 7.22 -17.71
N SER A 83 -10.96 6.80 -18.17
CA SER A 83 -9.86 6.27 -17.31
C SER A 83 -9.40 7.27 -16.23
N ALA A 84 -9.67 8.56 -16.45
CA ALA A 84 -9.47 9.62 -15.46
C ALA A 84 -10.20 9.34 -14.13
N LEU A 85 -11.36 8.66 -14.16
CA LEU A 85 -12.10 8.32 -12.95
C LEU A 85 -11.36 7.28 -12.10
N ILE A 86 -10.69 6.31 -12.73
CA ILE A 86 -9.87 5.33 -12.00
C ILE A 86 -8.68 6.02 -11.33
N GLY A 87 -8.02 6.94 -12.06
CA GLY A 87 -6.93 7.74 -11.50
C GLY A 87 -7.38 8.57 -10.28
N ALA A 88 -8.54 9.21 -10.36
CA ALA A 88 -9.12 9.98 -9.26
C ALA A 88 -9.50 9.09 -8.06
N LEU A 89 -10.10 7.93 -8.30
CA LEU A 89 -10.42 6.94 -7.27
C LEU A 89 -9.16 6.43 -6.58
N ASN A 90 -8.12 6.11 -7.34
CA ASN A 90 -6.85 5.66 -6.78
C ASN A 90 -6.22 6.76 -5.91
N GLY A 91 -6.21 8.01 -6.39
CA GLY A 91 -5.76 9.16 -5.60
C GLY A 91 -6.56 9.35 -4.31
N LEU A 92 -7.88 9.16 -4.36
CA LEU A 92 -8.75 9.23 -3.17
C LEU A 92 -8.46 8.10 -2.18
N ILE A 93 -8.24 6.87 -2.68
CA ILE A 93 -7.84 5.72 -1.84
C ILE A 93 -6.50 6.04 -1.17
N VAL A 94 -5.49 6.50 -1.92
CA VAL A 94 -4.19 6.88 -1.35
C VAL A 94 -4.36 7.95 -0.27
N LEU A 95 -5.16 8.99 -0.54
CA LEU A 95 -5.42 10.07 0.41
C LEU A 95 -6.05 9.54 1.72
N PHE A 96 -7.05 8.66 1.62
CA PHE A 96 -7.67 8.04 2.77
C PHE A 96 -6.70 7.13 3.55
N VAL A 97 -5.92 6.31 2.86
CA VAL A 97 -4.96 5.38 3.48
C VAL A 97 -3.83 6.15 4.18
N VAL A 98 -3.21 7.10 3.49
CA VAL A 98 -2.14 7.93 4.06
C VAL A 98 -2.68 8.82 5.18
N GLY A 99 -3.89 9.37 5.03
CA GLY A 99 -4.56 10.14 6.08
C GLY A 99 -4.83 9.31 7.33
N SER A 100 -5.33 8.08 7.18
CA SER A 100 -5.56 7.14 8.29
C SER A 100 -4.25 6.77 9.00
N GLU A 101 -3.20 6.46 8.24
CA GLU A 101 -1.88 6.16 8.79
C GLU A 101 -1.28 7.36 9.52
N TYR A 102 -1.44 8.57 8.98
CA TYR A 102 -0.99 9.82 9.63
C TYR A 102 -1.73 10.07 10.96
N LEU A 103 -3.06 9.91 10.97
CA LEU A 103 -3.87 10.05 12.19
C LEU A 103 -3.47 9.01 13.25
N ARG A 104 -3.24 7.76 12.86
CA ARG A 104 -2.89 6.68 13.77
C ARG A 104 -1.46 6.79 14.30
N ARG A 105 -0.50 7.19 13.47
CA ARG A 105 0.87 7.56 13.93
C ARG A 105 0.85 8.77 14.83
N SER A 106 -0.05 9.73 14.59
CA SER A 106 -0.28 10.83 15.51
C SER A 106 -0.67 10.24 16.86
N GLN A 107 -1.75 9.45 16.96
CA GLN A 107 -2.26 8.81 18.18
C GLN A 107 -1.21 7.98 18.95
N ALA A 108 -0.37 7.21 18.26
CA ALA A 108 0.70 6.44 18.89
C ALA A 108 1.69 7.32 19.67
N ARG A 109 2.03 8.51 19.14
CA ARG A 109 2.91 9.47 19.82
C ARG A 109 2.28 10.13 21.06
N TRP A 110 0.96 10.23 21.15
CA TRP A 110 0.28 10.75 22.36
C TRP A 110 0.31 9.74 23.50
N MET A 111 0.31 8.44 23.18
CA MET A 111 0.41 7.37 24.17
C MET A 111 1.83 7.25 24.76
N GLU A 112 2.87 7.50 23.96
CA GLU A 112 4.26 7.49 24.46
C GLU A 112 4.52 8.66 25.43
N ARG A 113 4.03 9.86 25.11
CA ARG A 113 4.17 11.03 25.99
C ARG A 113 3.47 10.87 27.34
N THR A 114 2.34 10.16 27.38
CA THR A 114 1.61 9.91 28.64
C THR A 114 2.28 8.81 29.48
N ALA A 115 2.94 7.83 28.84
CA ALA A 115 3.74 6.82 29.54
C ALA A 115 5.03 7.40 30.15
N GLU A 116 5.70 8.33 29.44
CA GLU A 116 6.91 9.02 29.93
C GLU A 116 6.62 9.94 31.12
N MET A 117 5.52 10.70 31.07
CA MET A 117 5.06 11.56 32.18
C MET A 117 4.80 10.76 33.45
N LYS A 118 4.18 9.58 33.33
CA LYS A 118 3.90 8.68 34.46
C LYS A 118 5.16 8.10 35.08
N ASN A 119 6.17 7.76 34.27
CA ASN A 119 7.44 7.21 34.77
C ASN A 119 8.29 8.29 35.47
N ASN A 120 8.34 9.51 34.92
CA ASN A 120 9.10 10.62 35.51
C ASN A 120 8.51 11.10 36.85
N SER A 121 7.17 11.12 36.96
CA SER A 121 6.49 11.40 38.24
C SER A 121 6.86 10.37 39.32
N LYS A 122 6.82 9.08 38.97
CA LYS A 122 7.16 7.98 39.89
C LYS A 122 8.63 8.01 40.36
N ASN A 123 9.54 8.51 39.52
CA ASN A 123 10.96 8.63 39.86
C ASN A 123 11.25 9.85 40.75
N LYS A 124 10.47 10.93 40.63
CA LYS A 124 10.56 12.09 41.54
C LYS A 124 10.09 11.72 42.95
N ASP A 125 8.94 11.07 43.10
CA ASP A 125 8.41 10.64 44.40
C ASP A 125 9.37 9.69 45.15
N LYS A 126 10.13 8.88 44.41
CA LYS A 126 11.10 7.94 44.99
C LYS A 126 12.42 8.60 45.41
N LYS A 127 12.75 9.77 44.86
CA LYS A 127 13.95 10.55 45.23
C LYS A 127 13.70 11.49 46.41
N GLU A 128 12.46 11.91 46.63
CA GLU A 128 12.09 12.83 47.70
C GLU A 128 11.88 12.11 49.06
N ASN A 129 11.64 10.80 49.02
CA ASN A 129 11.39 9.97 50.21
C ASN A 129 12.64 9.18 50.69
N LYS A 130 13.85 9.61 50.32
CA LYS A 130 15.12 8.96 50.65
C LYS A 130 16.14 10.00 51.12
#